data_AF-A0A6L7X5F9-F1
#
_entry.id   AF-A0A6L7X5F9-F1
#
_cell.length_a   1.000
_cell.length_b   1.000
_cell.length_c   1.000
_cell.angle_alpha   90.00
_cell.angle_beta   90.00
_cell.angle_gamma   90.00
#
_symmetry.space_group_name_H-M   'P 1'
#
loop_
_entity.id
_entity.type
_entity.pdbx_description
1 polymer ?
#
loop_
_entity_poly.entity_id
_entity_poly.type
_entity_poly.pdbx_seq_one_letter_code
_entity_poly.pdbx_strand_id
1 'polypeptide(L)'
;MAFSEQSLVPLSRETQFFSLFSYETEDSLERVAARGYFRPAAGLLRRRDVIVVYAGMEDKPAIGLFVVTAADAKRNLVRVADFAGLEILRSGGHAFRLLPVAGASKPDEGGPAKRGRGAEAA
;
A
#
# COMPACT_ATOMS: atom_id res chain seq x y z
N MET A 1 -12.05 1.33 7.23
CA MET A 1 -13.01 0.77 6.27
C MET A 1 -12.41 -0.39 5.47
N ALA A 2 -13.22 -1.03 4.62
CA ALA A 2 -12.72 -1.90 3.56
C ALA A 2 -12.38 -1.04 2.34
N PHE A 3 -11.51 -1.53 1.46
CA PHE A 3 -11.16 -0.88 0.21
C PHE A 3 -12.41 -0.52 -0.63
N SER A 4 -12.41 0.65 -1.26
CA SER A 4 -13.48 1.15 -2.14
C SER A 4 -12.98 1.36 -3.57
N GLU A 5 -13.48 0.59 -4.53
CA GLU A 5 -13.11 0.76 -5.94
C GLU A 5 -13.50 2.14 -6.49
N GLN A 6 -14.60 2.71 -6.00
CA GLN A 6 -15.11 4.00 -6.45
C GLN A 6 -14.19 5.16 -6.05
N SER A 7 -13.43 4.99 -4.97
CA SER A 7 -12.46 5.97 -4.50
C SER A 7 -11.14 5.90 -5.28
N LEU A 8 -10.95 4.89 -6.13
CA LEU A 8 -9.74 4.71 -6.94
C LEU A 8 -9.97 5.31 -8.34
N VAL A 9 -9.53 6.55 -8.52
CA VAL A 9 -9.80 7.34 -9.73
C VAL A 9 -8.54 7.46 -10.59
N PRO A 10 -8.58 7.14 -11.89
CA PRO A 10 -7.44 7.37 -12.77
C PRO A 10 -7.25 8.87 -13.03
N LEU A 11 -6.08 9.42 -12.68
CA LEU A 11 -5.69 10.82 -12.91
C LEU A 11 -5.13 11.04 -14.32
N SER A 12 -4.44 10.04 -14.87
CA SER A 12 -3.95 10.05 -16.24
C SER A 12 -4.43 8.80 -16.96
N ARG A 13 -5.11 8.95 -18.10
CA ARG A 13 -5.43 7.79 -18.93
C ARG A 13 -4.23 7.43 -19.79
N GLU A 14 -3.68 6.25 -19.48
CA GLU A 14 -2.84 5.42 -20.33
C GLU A 14 -1.66 6.12 -21.00
N THR A 15 -0.56 6.27 -20.25
CA THR A 15 0.73 6.15 -20.93
C THR A 15 0.91 4.67 -21.33
N GLN A 16 1.67 4.40 -22.39
CA GLN A 16 2.00 3.00 -22.77
C GLN A 16 2.70 2.21 -21.66
N PHE A 17 3.20 2.87 -20.61
CA PHE A 17 4.10 2.27 -19.63
C PHE A 17 3.54 2.21 -18.20
N PHE A 18 2.68 3.15 -17.79
CA PHE A 18 2.03 3.20 -16.49
C PHE A 18 0.79 4.12 -16.50
N SER A 19 -0.09 3.92 -15.52
CA SER A 19 -1.18 4.84 -15.19
C SER A 19 -0.95 5.49 -13.81
N LEU A 20 -1.43 6.72 -13.63
CA LEU A 20 -1.50 7.38 -12.33
C LEU A 20 -2.94 7.35 -11.82
N PHE A 21 -3.11 6.95 -10.55
CA PHE A 21 -4.37 6.92 -9.84
C PHE A 21 -4.33 7.83 -8.61
N SER A 22 -5.44 8.46 -8.27
CA SER A 22 -5.71 8.97 -6.92
C SER A 22 -6.57 7.97 -6.16
N TYR A 23 -6.32 7.82 -4.87
CA TYR A 23 -7.14 7.01 -3.97
C TYR A 23 -7.39 7.78 -2.69
N GLU A 24 -8.66 7.96 -2.32
CA GLU A 24 -9.06 8.64 -1.09
C GLU A 24 -9.70 7.66 -0.12
N THR A 25 -9.29 7.70 1.14
CA THR A 25 -9.79 6.79 2.18
C THR A 25 -9.62 7.35 3.59
N GLU A 26 -10.54 6.97 4.48
CA GLU A 26 -10.41 7.23 5.91
C GLU A 26 -9.42 6.27 6.61
N ASP A 27 -9.01 5.20 5.93
CA ASP A 27 -8.01 4.27 6.47
C ASP A 27 -6.65 4.96 6.66
N SER A 28 -5.89 4.57 7.70
CA SER A 28 -4.52 5.04 7.87
C SER A 28 -3.60 4.54 6.75
N LEU A 29 -2.50 5.26 6.49
CA LEU A 29 -1.50 4.82 5.51
C LEU A 29 -0.93 3.43 5.82
N GLU A 30 -0.75 3.09 7.09
CA GLU A 30 -0.29 1.76 7.54
C GLU A 30 -1.24 0.65 7.08
N ARG A 31 -2.55 0.91 7.16
CA ARG A 31 -3.58 -0.03 6.70
C ARG A 31 -3.63 -0.10 5.18
N VAL A 32 -3.47 1.03 4.48
CA VAL A 32 -3.40 1.06 3.01
C VAL A 32 -2.17 0.31 2.49
N ALA A 33 -1.03 0.41 3.19
CA ALA A 33 0.19 -0.31 2.87
C ALA A 33 0.12 -1.82 3.19
N ALA A 34 -0.91 -2.26 3.94
CA ALA A 34 -1.04 -3.65 4.35
C ALA A 34 -1.21 -4.59 3.14
N ARG A 35 -0.61 -5.78 3.26
CA ARG A 35 -0.64 -6.78 2.19
C ARG A 35 -2.08 -7.17 1.85
N GLY A 36 -2.46 -6.88 0.61
CA GLY A 36 -3.75 -7.30 0.06
C GLY A 36 -4.87 -6.27 0.22
N TYR A 37 -4.58 -5.09 0.74
CA TYR A 37 -5.53 -3.97 0.79
C TYR A 37 -6.17 -3.70 -0.58
N PHE A 38 -5.35 -3.60 -1.63
CA PHE A 38 -5.78 -3.36 -3.00
C PHE A 38 -6.21 -4.61 -3.80
N ARG A 39 -6.39 -5.78 -3.16
CA ARG A 39 -6.79 -7.01 -3.90
C ARG A 39 -8.03 -6.82 -4.78
N PRO A 40 -9.11 -6.16 -4.32
CA PRO A 40 -10.30 -6.03 -5.16
C PRO A 40 -10.01 -5.31 -6.49
N ALA A 41 -9.04 -4.40 -6.50
CA ALA A 41 -8.60 -3.69 -7.70
C ALA A 41 -7.69 -4.51 -8.65
N ALA A 42 -7.54 -5.83 -8.48
CA ALA A 42 -6.67 -6.67 -9.31
C ALA A 42 -7.06 -6.69 -10.80
N GLY A 43 -8.32 -6.40 -11.13
CA GLY A 43 -8.80 -6.25 -12.51
C GLY A 43 -8.56 -4.86 -13.13
N LEU A 44 -8.25 -3.86 -12.30
CA LEU A 44 -8.09 -2.47 -12.70
C LEU A 44 -6.62 -2.03 -12.76
N LEU A 45 -5.82 -2.47 -11.78
CA LEU A 45 -4.44 -2.08 -11.65
C LEU A 45 -3.51 -2.98 -12.46
N ARG A 46 -2.41 -2.39 -12.94
CA ARG A 46 -1.34 -3.08 -13.64
C ARG A 46 -0.02 -2.84 -12.93
N ARG A 47 0.92 -3.74 -13.13
CA ARG A 47 2.31 -3.53 -12.68
C ARG A 47 2.84 -2.23 -13.28
N ARG A 48 3.54 -1.44 -12.45
CA ARG A 48 4.08 -0.08 -12.69
C ARG A 48 3.10 1.06 -12.51
N ASP A 49 1.80 0.80 -12.31
CA ASP A 49 0.87 1.87 -11.97
C ASP A 49 1.28 2.54 -10.66
N VAL A 50 1.01 3.84 -10.58
CA VAL A 50 1.32 4.67 -9.42
C VAL A 50 0.01 5.12 -8.79
N ILE A 51 -0.06 5.05 -7.47
CA ILE A 51 -1.24 5.42 -6.70
C ILE A 51 -0.84 6.52 -5.71
N VAL A 52 -1.41 7.71 -5.87
CA VAL A 52 -1.37 8.79 -4.89
C VAL A 52 -2.52 8.55 -3.91
N VAL A 53 -2.20 8.27 -2.67
CA VAL A 53 -3.17 7.97 -1.62
C VAL A 53 -3.33 9.19 -0.72
N TYR A 54 -4.56 9.63 -0.52
CA TYR A 54 -4.97 10.55 0.54
C TYR A 54 -5.68 9.71 1.61
N ALA A 55 -5.04 9.54 2.75
CA ALA A 55 -5.41 8.61 3.81
C ALA A 55 -5.65 9.31 5.15
N GLY A 56 -6.51 8.72 5.98
CA GLY A 56 -6.82 9.19 7.33
C GLY A 56 -8.08 10.07 7.41
N MET A 57 -8.42 10.48 8.63
CA MET A 57 -9.58 11.34 8.91
C MET A 57 -9.21 12.81 8.72
N GLU A 58 -10.22 13.70 8.57
CA GLU A 58 -10.07 15.15 8.33
C GLU A 58 -9.05 15.83 9.24
N ASP A 59 -8.89 15.36 10.48
CA ASP A 59 -7.99 15.95 11.48
C ASP A 59 -6.51 15.58 11.30
N LYS A 60 -6.19 14.48 10.59
CA LYS A 60 -4.82 14.00 10.36
C LYS A 60 -4.65 13.38 8.96
N PRO A 61 -4.83 14.16 7.89
CA PRO A 61 -4.65 13.67 6.54
C PRO A 61 -3.17 13.33 6.30
N ALA A 62 -2.93 12.18 5.69
CA ALA A 62 -1.62 11.72 5.29
C ALA A 62 -1.62 11.40 3.79
N ILE A 63 -0.54 11.79 3.11
CA ILE A 63 -0.38 11.52 1.68
C ILE A 63 0.69 10.45 1.50
N GLY A 64 0.33 9.37 0.81
CA GLY A 64 1.22 8.28 0.45
C GLY A 64 1.39 8.16 -1.05
N LEU A 65 2.57 7.73 -1.50
CA LEU A 65 2.82 7.42 -2.90
C LEU A 65 3.23 5.96 -3.02
N PHE A 66 2.45 5.19 -3.77
CA PHE A 66 2.65 3.74 -3.91
C PHE A 66 2.86 3.35 -5.36
N VAL A 67 3.72 2.36 -5.59
CA VAL A 67 3.93 1.75 -6.90
C VAL A 67 3.42 0.32 -6.90
N VAL A 68 2.61 -0.04 -7.87
CA VAL A 68 2.14 -1.41 -8.08
C VAL A 68 3.29 -2.26 -8.61
N THR A 69 3.83 -3.12 -7.76
CA THR A 69 4.96 -4.01 -8.10
C THR A 69 4.49 -5.32 -8.76
N ALA A 70 3.26 -5.73 -8.48
CA ALA A 70 2.60 -6.87 -9.15
C ALA A 70 1.07 -6.69 -9.12
N ALA A 71 0.42 -7.07 -10.21
CA ALA A 71 -1.04 -7.18 -10.29
C ALA A 71 -1.39 -8.41 -11.15
N ASP A 72 -2.33 -9.23 -10.68
CA ASP A 72 -2.82 -10.42 -11.38
C ASP A 72 -4.29 -10.67 -10.99
N ALA A 73 -5.19 -10.38 -11.92
CA ALA A 73 -6.63 -10.59 -11.75
C ALA A 73 -6.99 -12.07 -11.52
N LYS A 74 -6.31 -13.00 -12.21
CA LYS A 74 -6.61 -14.44 -12.09
C LYS A 74 -6.24 -14.98 -10.72
N ARG A 75 -5.20 -14.42 -10.10
CA ARG A 75 -4.72 -14.79 -8.77
C ARG A 75 -5.26 -13.88 -7.65
N ASN A 76 -6.15 -12.93 -7.99
CA ASN A 76 -6.65 -11.89 -7.08
C ASN A 76 -5.52 -11.25 -6.26
N LEU A 77 -4.47 -10.80 -6.94
CA LEU A 77 -3.24 -10.32 -6.34
C LEU A 77 -2.96 -8.89 -6.77
N VAL A 78 -2.77 -8.02 -5.78
CA VAL A 78 -2.10 -6.73 -5.95
C VAL A 78 -1.02 -6.59 -4.89
N ARG A 79 0.17 -6.18 -5.30
CA ARG A 79 1.29 -5.81 -4.41
C ARG A 79 1.69 -4.38 -4.71
N VAL A 80 1.78 -3.58 -3.67
CA VAL A 80 2.27 -2.21 -3.72
C VAL A 80 3.57 -2.10 -2.93
N ALA A 81 4.41 -1.15 -3.31
CA ALA A 81 5.56 -0.71 -2.53
C ALA A 81 5.41 0.79 -2.26
N ASP A 82 5.73 1.22 -1.05
CA ASP A 82 5.89 2.64 -0.71
C ASP A 82 7.06 3.22 -1.52
N PHE A 83 6.82 4.33 -2.20
CA PHE A 83 7.83 5.01 -3.00
C PHE A 83 9.02 5.48 -2.18
N ALA A 84 8.83 5.91 -0.93
CA ALA A 84 9.90 6.33 -0.04
C ALA A 84 10.83 5.17 0.36
N GLY A 85 10.30 3.94 0.34
CA GLY A 85 11.04 2.71 0.61
C GLY A 85 11.69 2.10 -0.63
N LEU A 86 11.84 2.82 -1.74
CA LEU A 86 12.51 2.34 -2.95
C LEU A 86 13.96 2.83 -3.01
N GLU A 87 14.90 1.92 -3.25
CA GLU A 87 16.29 2.27 -3.49
C GLU A 87 16.44 2.97 -4.86
N ILE A 88 16.87 4.23 -4.85
CA ILE A 88 17.09 5.00 -6.08
C ILE A 88 18.46 4.65 -6.65
N LEU A 89 18.51 3.63 -7.50
CA LEU A 89 19.68 3.37 -8.33
C LEU A 89 19.79 4.42 -9.44
N ARG A 90 20.64 5.44 -9.24
CA ARG A 90 20.96 6.43 -10.28
C ARG A 90 21.74 5.75 -11.41
N SER A 91 21.06 5.38 -12.49
CA SER A 91 21.69 4.92 -13.73
C SER A 91 21.44 5.94 -14.84
N GLY A 92 22.30 6.95 -14.95
CA GLY A 92 22.12 8.05 -15.91
C GLY A 92 20.83 8.85 -15.66
N GLY A 93 20.59 9.90 -16.45
CA GLY A 93 19.45 10.79 -16.24
C GLY A 93 18.10 10.05 -16.26
N HIS A 94 17.47 9.92 -15.09
CA HIS A 94 16.05 9.58 -14.90
C HIS A 94 15.61 8.11 -15.07
N ALA A 95 16.44 7.11 -14.77
CA ALA A 95 15.99 5.71 -14.65
C ALA A 95 15.87 5.26 -13.19
N PHE A 96 14.77 4.58 -12.84
CA PHE A 96 14.50 3.99 -11.53
C PHE A 96 14.31 2.48 -11.66
N ARG A 97 14.90 1.70 -10.75
CA ARG A 97 14.72 0.24 -10.69
C ARG A 97 14.09 -0.14 -9.35
N LEU A 98 12.93 -0.80 -9.41
CA LEU A 98 12.22 -1.28 -8.22
C LEU A 98 12.94 -2.52 -7.64
N LEU A 99 13.54 -2.37 -6.47
CA LEU A 99 14.01 -3.48 -5.64
C LEU A 99 13.28 -3.42 -4.29
N PRO A 100 12.75 -4.54 -3.76
CA PRO A 100 12.21 -4.55 -2.41
C PRO A 100 13.33 -4.26 -1.40
N VAL A 101 13.16 -3.26 -0.53
CA VAL A 101 14.12 -3.01 0.54
C VAL A 101 14.03 -4.15 1.55
N ALA A 102 15.15 -4.86 1.72
CA ALA A 102 15.33 -5.80 2.81
C ALA A 102 15.35 -5.01 4.13
N GLY A 103 14.25 -5.05 4.88
CA GLY A 103 14.14 -4.38 6.19
C GLY A 103 13.00 -3.37 6.34
N ALA A 104 12.14 -3.18 5.34
CA ALA A 104 10.89 -2.43 5.53
C ALA A 104 9.97 -3.22 6.49
N SER A 105 10.00 -2.79 7.75
CA SER A 105 9.26 -3.21 8.95
C SER A 105 8.21 -4.30 8.76
N LYS A 106 8.46 -5.47 9.34
CA LYS A 106 7.38 -6.38 9.72
C LYS A 106 6.45 -5.59 10.68
N PRO A 107 5.14 -5.50 10.42
CA PRO A 107 4.22 -5.09 11.47
C PRO A 107 4.32 -6.12 12.59
N ASP A 108 4.48 -5.61 13.81
CA ASP A 108 4.65 -6.35 15.05
C ASP A 108 3.58 -7.46 15.15
N GLU A 109 4.00 -8.72 15.06
CA GLU A 109 3.13 -9.86 15.36
C GLU A 109 2.90 -9.83 16.87
N GLY A 110 1.85 -9.12 17.29
CA GLY A 110 1.34 -9.11 18.65
C GLY A 110 1.05 -10.54 19.12
N GLY A 111 2.03 -11.14 19.79
CA GLY A 111 1.91 -12.40 20.49
C GLY A 111 0.84 -12.31 21.59
N PRO A 112 0.19 -13.43 21.92
CA PRO A 112 -1.01 -13.42 22.75
C PRO A 112 -0.67 -12.97 24.17
N ALA A 113 -1.45 -12.02 24.68
CA ALA A 113 -1.47 -11.64 26.09
C ALA A 113 -1.69 -12.90 26.96
N LYS A 114 -0.67 -13.24 27.75
CA LYS A 114 -0.80 -14.21 28.85
C LYS A 114 -1.86 -13.69 29.82
N ARG A 115 -3.08 -14.23 29.75
CA ARG A 115 -4.04 -14.20 30.87
C ARG A 115 -3.48 -15.09 31.98
N GLY A 116 -2.85 -14.46 32.97
CA GLY A 116 -2.53 -15.08 34.26
C GLY A 116 -3.66 -14.84 35.26
N ARG A 117 -4.31 -15.93 35.65
CA ARG A 117 -5.38 -16.05 36.66
C ARG A 117 -4.86 -15.73 38.07
N GLY A 118 -5.65 -14.96 38.82
CA GLY A 118 -5.93 -15.02 40.27
C GLY A 118 -4.84 -15.42 41.29
N ALA A 119 -4.65 -14.56 42.29
CA ALA A 119 -4.49 -14.97 43.69
C ALA A 119 -5.02 -13.87 44.61
N GLU A 120 -6.22 -14.11 45.14
CA GLU A 120 -6.84 -13.46 46.29
C GLU A 120 -6.28 -14.12 47.56
N ALA A 121 -5.66 -13.35 48.46
CA ALA A 121 -5.49 -13.67 49.88
C ALA A 121 -4.93 -12.45 50.62
N ALA A 122 -5.81 -11.73 51.35
CA ALA A 122 -5.52 -11.07 52.62
C ALA A 122 -6.85 -10.71 53.28
#